data_AF-A0A523RRF7-F1
#
_entry.id   AF-A0A523RRF7-F1
#
_cell.length_a   1.000
_cell.length_b   1.000
_cell.length_c   1.000
_cell.angle_alpha   90.00
_cell.angle_beta   90.00
_cell.angle_gamma   90.00
#
_symmetry.space_group_name_H-M   'P 1'
#
loop_
_entity.id
_entity.type
_entity.pdbx_description
1 polymer ?
#
loop_
_entity_poly.entity_id
_entity_poly.type
_entity_poly.pdbx_seq_one_letter_code
_entity_poly.pdbx_strand_id
1 'polypeptide(L)'
;RTSGTAFMINYSFLQLYGEKEGWKFLEALDKNIAFYTKSGNAPTDLVGRGEYLLGLTADENILKRINDGYPLQWVVPAEGIGYEGNYCMILKGTKKLSLSKKVMDYLGTKDASEFLASMGYIPPRPGIASALYGAAKPKFIKLDHAWAFKNKKKVVKKWKSKFMIKETAKAKKIGDEKEKKAAEREAKKKQ
;
A
#
# COMPACT_ATOMS: atom_id res chain seq x y z
N ARG A 1 7.37 7.45 11.05
CA ARG A 1 7.64 6.15 10.37
C ARG A 1 7.01 6.20 8.97
N THR A 2 7.58 5.53 7.97
CA THR A 2 7.01 5.43 6.62
C THR A 2 6.39 4.05 6.46
N SER A 3 5.19 3.96 5.87
CA SER A 3 4.51 2.69 5.60
C SER A 3 5.38 1.74 4.75
N GLY A 4 5.35 0.44 5.07
CA GLY A 4 5.99 -0.60 4.26
C GLY A 4 5.40 -0.63 2.85
N THR A 5 4.08 -0.67 2.74
CA THR A 5 3.32 -0.59 1.49
C THR A 5 3.67 0.65 0.67
N ALA A 6 3.80 1.82 1.30
CA ALA A 6 4.17 3.04 0.58
C ALA A 6 5.59 2.95 0.00
N PHE A 7 6.52 2.34 0.73
CA PHE A 7 7.85 2.03 0.16
C PHE A 7 7.73 1.06 -1.01
N MET A 8 6.84 0.06 -0.91
CA MET A 8 6.64 -0.91 -1.98
C MET A 8 6.11 -0.31 -3.27
N ILE A 9 5.07 0.51 -3.17
CA ILE A 9 4.49 1.24 -4.29
C ILE A 9 5.57 2.13 -4.94
N ASN A 10 6.34 2.86 -4.13
CA ASN A 10 7.42 3.70 -4.64
C ASN A 10 8.48 2.89 -5.40
N TYR A 11 9.03 1.82 -4.80
CA TYR A 11 10.08 1.07 -5.49
C TYR A 11 9.53 0.33 -6.71
N SER A 12 8.25 -0.08 -6.69
CA SER A 12 7.60 -0.70 -7.85
C SER A 12 7.62 0.23 -9.06
N PHE A 13 7.27 1.51 -8.89
CA PHE A 13 7.41 2.49 -9.97
C PHE A 13 8.85 2.72 -10.42
N LEU A 14 9.82 2.71 -9.48
CA LEU A 14 11.24 2.85 -9.82
C LEU A 14 11.79 1.64 -10.60
N GLN A 15 11.28 0.44 -10.35
CA GLN A 15 11.68 -0.78 -11.07
C GLN A 15 10.95 -0.89 -12.42
N LEU A 16 9.67 -0.49 -12.47
CA LEU A 16 8.87 -0.51 -13.69
C LEU A 16 9.39 0.46 -14.75
N TYR A 17 9.70 1.71 -14.36
CA TYR A 17 10.11 2.77 -15.29
C TYR A 17 11.62 3.04 -15.29
N GLY A 18 12.38 2.36 -14.43
CA GLY A 18 13.76 2.74 -14.11
C GLY A 18 13.82 3.96 -13.17
N GLU A 19 14.92 4.13 -12.43
CA GLU A 19 14.97 5.13 -11.34
C GLU A 19 14.63 6.55 -11.82
N LYS A 20 15.22 7.01 -12.93
CA LYS A 20 15.04 8.39 -13.42
C LYS A 20 13.59 8.68 -13.79
N GLU A 21 13.01 7.88 -14.70
CA GLU A 21 11.64 8.10 -15.16
C GLU A 21 10.62 7.71 -14.08
N GLY A 22 10.92 6.76 -13.21
CA GLY A 22 10.08 6.44 -12.05
C GLY A 22 9.95 7.61 -11.07
N TRP A 23 11.04 8.35 -10.78
CA TRP A 23 10.94 9.56 -9.97
C TRP A 23 10.14 10.67 -10.67
N LYS A 24 10.30 10.82 -11.98
CA LYS A 24 9.52 11.78 -12.78
C LYS A 24 8.03 11.44 -12.75
N PHE A 25 7.68 10.16 -12.86
CA PHE A 25 6.30 9.68 -12.73
C PHE A 25 5.73 9.97 -11.34
N LEU A 26 6.47 9.65 -10.28
CA LEU A 26 6.05 9.93 -8.90
C LEU A 26 5.82 11.43 -8.66
N GLU A 27 6.65 12.30 -9.24
CA GLU A 27 6.45 13.76 -9.16
C GLU A 27 5.23 14.25 -9.93
N ALA A 28 4.89 13.61 -11.05
CA ALA A 28 3.64 13.90 -11.76
C ALA A 28 2.42 13.40 -10.97
N LEU A 29 2.51 12.20 -10.40
CA LEU A 29 1.47 11.58 -9.58
C LEU A 29 1.15 12.44 -8.34
N ASP A 30 2.18 12.96 -7.66
CA ASP A 30 2.05 13.81 -6.47
C ASP A 30 1.10 15.01 -6.67
N LYS A 31 1.02 15.55 -7.89
CA LYS A 31 0.11 16.67 -8.21
C LYS A 31 -1.37 16.31 -8.02
N ASN A 32 -1.69 15.02 -8.10
CA ASN A 32 -3.03 14.48 -7.90
C ASN A 32 -3.21 13.85 -6.51
N ILE A 33 -2.16 13.78 -5.69
CA ILE A 33 -2.26 13.23 -4.34
C ILE A 33 -2.79 14.32 -3.39
N ALA A 34 -3.96 14.05 -2.84
CA ALA A 34 -4.57 14.91 -1.83
C ALA A 34 -4.00 14.67 -0.43
N PHE A 35 -3.66 13.41 -0.10
CA PHE A 35 -3.19 13.04 1.23
C PHE A 35 -2.32 11.78 1.21
N TYR A 36 -1.17 11.82 1.90
CA TYR A 36 -0.35 10.63 2.14
C TYR A 36 -0.66 10.01 3.49
N THR A 37 -1.20 8.79 3.48
CA THR A 37 -1.59 8.09 4.71
C THR A 37 -0.37 7.52 5.45
N LYS A 38 -0.44 7.48 6.79
CA LYS A 38 0.58 6.81 7.62
C LYS A 38 0.53 5.28 7.47
N SER A 39 -0.68 4.73 7.30
CA SER A 39 -0.94 3.30 7.10
C SER A 39 -1.11 2.98 5.61
N GLY A 40 -0.57 1.84 5.17
CA GLY A 40 -0.68 1.37 3.79
C GLY A 40 -2.09 1.01 3.34
N ASN A 41 -2.93 0.54 4.26
CA ASN A 41 -4.30 0.08 3.96
C ASN A 41 -5.38 1.14 4.22
N ALA A 42 -5.00 2.30 4.78
CA ALA A 42 -5.96 3.40 5.00
C ALA A 42 -6.64 3.91 3.70
N PRO A 43 -5.97 3.94 2.53
CA PRO A 43 -6.64 4.36 1.29
C PRO A 43 -7.86 3.50 0.93
N THR A 44 -7.86 2.20 1.22
CA THR A 44 -9.04 1.33 1.01
C THR A 44 -10.26 1.88 1.73
N ASP A 45 -10.11 2.21 3.02
CA ASP A 45 -11.22 2.66 3.85
C ASP A 45 -11.67 4.08 3.49
N LEU A 46 -10.72 4.95 3.12
CA LEU A 46 -11.00 6.32 2.68
C LEU A 46 -11.80 6.35 1.37
N VAL A 47 -11.41 5.53 0.40
CA VAL A 47 -12.17 5.39 -0.86
C VAL A 47 -13.51 4.73 -0.61
N GLY A 48 -13.53 3.68 0.20
CA GLY A 48 -14.76 2.93 0.46
C GLY A 48 -15.82 3.74 1.22
N ARG A 49 -15.42 4.77 1.99
CA ARG A 49 -16.35 5.74 2.60
C ARG A 49 -16.73 6.90 1.67
N GLY A 50 -16.22 6.92 0.43
CA GLY A 50 -16.46 7.98 -0.53
C GLY A 50 -15.72 9.30 -0.24
N GLU A 51 -14.76 9.31 0.69
CA GLU A 51 -13.97 10.51 1.00
C GLU A 51 -12.96 10.85 -0.11
N TYR A 52 -12.52 9.84 -0.86
CA TYR A 52 -11.60 9.97 -1.99
C TYR A 52 -12.04 9.06 -3.14
N LEU A 53 -11.82 9.50 -4.38
CA LEU A 53 -12.21 8.73 -5.57
C LEU A 53 -11.29 7.52 -5.82
N LEU A 54 -10.00 7.65 -5.52
CA LEU A 54 -8.97 6.66 -5.85
C LEU A 54 -7.96 6.53 -4.71
N GLY A 55 -7.48 5.31 -4.47
CA GLY A 55 -6.48 4.99 -3.46
C GLY A 55 -5.47 3.98 -3.99
N LEU A 56 -4.19 4.22 -3.73
CA LEU A 56 -3.11 3.26 -3.99
C LEU A 56 -2.80 2.52 -2.69
N THR A 57 -2.99 1.20 -2.67
CA THR A 57 -2.97 0.38 -1.46
C THR A 57 -2.48 -1.04 -1.73
N ALA A 58 -2.22 -1.80 -0.67
CA ALA A 58 -2.12 -3.26 -0.75
C ALA A 58 -3.52 -3.89 -0.77
N ASP A 59 -3.57 -5.16 -1.18
CA ASP A 59 -4.80 -5.93 -1.39
C ASP A 59 -5.38 -6.58 -0.12
N GLU A 60 -4.62 -6.56 0.98
CA GLU A 60 -4.88 -7.27 2.26
C GLU A 60 -6.29 -7.09 2.86
N ASN A 61 -6.99 -5.99 2.56
CA ASN A 61 -8.33 -5.70 3.10
C ASN A 61 -9.39 -5.46 2.01
N ILE A 62 -9.02 -5.53 0.74
CA ILE A 62 -9.93 -5.13 -0.36
C ILE A 62 -11.14 -6.06 -0.41
N LEU A 63 -10.90 -7.38 -0.45
CA LEU A 63 -11.96 -8.38 -0.51
C LEU A 63 -12.89 -8.27 0.70
N LYS A 64 -12.32 -8.11 1.90
CA LYS A 64 -13.12 -7.94 3.11
C LYS A 64 -14.05 -6.73 2.99
N ARG A 65 -13.55 -5.58 2.55
CA ARG A 65 -14.37 -4.36 2.45
C ARG A 65 -15.46 -4.46 1.40
N ILE A 66 -15.18 -5.11 0.27
CA ILE A 66 -16.20 -5.44 -0.73
C ILE A 66 -17.30 -6.30 -0.10
N ASN A 67 -16.94 -7.34 0.65
CA ASN A 67 -17.89 -8.22 1.33
C ASN A 67 -18.67 -7.51 2.45
N ASP A 68 -18.07 -6.51 3.10
CA ASP A 68 -18.74 -5.64 4.07
C ASP A 68 -19.72 -4.64 3.41
N GLY A 69 -19.83 -4.63 2.07
CA GLY A 69 -20.75 -3.78 1.31
C GLY A 69 -20.20 -2.40 0.92
N TYR A 70 -18.89 -2.18 1.05
CA TYR A 70 -18.28 -0.92 0.61
C TYR A 70 -18.29 -0.85 -0.92
N PRO A 71 -18.62 0.30 -1.54
CA PRO A 71 -18.67 0.48 -2.99
C PRO A 71 -17.27 0.60 -3.59
N LEU A 72 -16.48 -0.47 -3.49
CA LEU A 72 -15.09 -0.54 -3.93
C LEU A 72 -14.95 -1.41 -5.17
N GLN A 73 -14.13 -0.94 -6.11
CA GLN A 73 -13.65 -1.75 -7.23
C GLN A 73 -12.14 -1.93 -7.11
N TRP A 74 -11.68 -3.18 -7.11
CA TRP A 74 -10.26 -3.50 -7.23
C TRP A 74 -9.85 -3.48 -8.69
N VAL A 75 -8.78 -2.76 -9.02
CA VAL A 75 -8.28 -2.64 -10.39
C VAL A 75 -6.77 -2.90 -10.40
N VAL A 76 -6.36 -3.83 -11.27
CA VAL A 76 -4.95 -4.12 -11.57
C VAL A 76 -4.57 -3.29 -12.80
N PRO A 77 -3.59 -2.36 -12.71
CA PRO A 77 -3.11 -1.61 -13.86
C PRO A 77 -2.59 -2.53 -14.99
N ALA A 78 -2.71 -2.10 -16.24
CA ALA A 78 -2.31 -2.89 -17.41
C ALA A 78 -0.79 -3.16 -17.46
N GLU A 79 0.00 -2.27 -16.89
CA GLU A 79 1.44 -2.41 -16.70
C GLU A 79 1.79 -3.53 -15.72
N GLY A 80 0.88 -3.83 -14.79
CA GLY A 80 1.02 -4.80 -13.71
C GLY A 80 1.19 -4.16 -12.34
N ILE A 81 1.30 -5.01 -11.32
CA ILE A 81 1.48 -4.63 -9.92
C ILE A 81 2.79 -5.16 -9.37
N GLY A 82 3.31 -4.48 -8.35
CA GLY A 82 4.34 -5.04 -7.49
C GLY A 82 3.80 -6.18 -6.63
N TYR A 83 4.70 -6.93 -6.00
CA TYR A 83 4.35 -8.03 -5.12
C TYR A 83 5.38 -8.13 -3.98
N GLU A 84 4.98 -8.76 -2.88
CA GLU A 84 5.90 -9.28 -1.89
C GLU A 84 5.46 -10.66 -1.43
N GLY A 85 6.42 -11.45 -0.94
CA GLY A 85 6.11 -12.72 -0.29
C GLY A 85 5.74 -12.50 1.16
N ASN A 86 4.71 -13.19 1.63
CA ASN A 86 4.45 -13.36 3.06
C ASN A 86 5.30 -14.53 3.55
N TYR A 87 6.28 -14.25 4.41
CA TYR A 87 7.23 -15.25 4.89
C TYR A 87 6.99 -15.57 6.37
N CYS A 88 6.92 -16.87 6.68
CA CYS A 88 6.97 -17.38 8.05
C CYS A 88 8.34 -17.98 8.32
N MET A 89 8.93 -17.69 9.49
CA MET A 89 10.27 -18.14 9.85
C MET A 89 10.33 -18.60 11.30
N ILE A 90 11.13 -19.63 11.57
CA ILE A 90 11.45 -20.06 12.93
C ILE A 90 12.69 -19.29 13.40
N LEU A 91 12.57 -18.56 14.51
CA LEU A 91 13.70 -17.82 15.08
C LEU A 91 14.74 -18.77 15.67
N LYS A 92 16.02 -18.48 15.38
CA LYS A 92 17.16 -19.23 15.94
C LYS A 92 17.14 -19.16 17.47
N GLY A 93 17.37 -20.30 18.13
CA GLY A 93 17.41 -20.39 19.59
C GLY A 93 16.06 -20.50 20.29
N THR A 94 14.95 -20.68 19.54
CA THR A 94 13.65 -20.94 20.16
C THR A 94 13.68 -22.19 21.05
N LYS A 95 13.15 -22.08 22.27
CA LYS A 95 12.94 -23.23 23.18
C LYS A 95 11.78 -24.13 22.75
N LYS A 96 10.97 -23.69 21.78
CA LYS A 96 9.75 -24.38 21.31
C LYS A 96 9.89 -24.92 19.88
N LEU A 97 11.08 -25.38 19.49
CA LEU A 97 11.38 -25.78 18.10
C LEU A 97 10.40 -26.83 17.54
N SER A 98 10.07 -27.86 18.33
CA SER A 98 9.14 -28.92 17.90
C SER A 98 7.74 -28.34 17.58
N LEU A 99 7.21 -27.47 18.43
CA LEU A 99 5.93 -26.82 18.20
C LEU A 99 5.98 -25.87 17.01
N SER A 100 7.05 -25.07 16.88
CA SER A 100 7.22 -24.16 15.74
C SER A 100 7.28 -24.91 14.41
N LYS A 101 7.92 -26.09 14.35
CA LYS A 101 7.93 -26.94 13.16
C LYS A 101 6.52 -27.41 12.79
N LYS A 102 5.72 -27.88 13.74
CA LYS A 102 4.32 -28.29 13.49
C LYS A 102 3.48 -27.15 12.89
N VAL A 103 3.68 -25.91 13.34
CA VAL A 103 3.00 -24.74 12.76
C VAL A 103 3.46 -24.50 11.32
N MET A 104 4.76 -24.56 11.05
CA MET A 104 5.29 -24.42 9.69
C MET A 104 4.79 -25.52 8.76
N ASP A 105 4.71 -26.76 9.23
CA ASP A 105 4.17 -27.90 8.47
C ASP A 105 2.70 -27.67 8.11
N TYR A 106 1.88 -27.18 9.06
CA TYR A 106 0.49 -26.82 8.82
C TYR A 106 0.36 -25.72 7.75
N LEU A 107 1.17 -24.67 7.82
CA LEU A 107 1.15 -23.58 6.82
C LEU A 107 1.49 -24.06 5.40
N GLY A 108 2.18 -25.19 5.26
CA GLY A 108 2.47 -25.83 3.97
C GLY A 108 1.34 -26.71 3.41
N THR A 109 0.26 -26.94 4.17
CA THR A 109 -0.85 -27.81 3.77
C THR A 109 -1.70 -27.20 2.66
N LYS A 110 -2.54 -28.04 2.04
CA LYS A 110 -3.54 -27.59 1.08
C LYS A 110 -4.59 -26.71 1.77
N ASP A 111 -5.10 -27.14 2.92
CA ASP A 111 -6.10 -26.43 3.70
C ASP A 111 -5.65 -25.01 4.08
N ALA A 112 -4.41 -24.85 4.53
CA ALA A 112 -3.85 -23.52 4.82
C ALA A 112 -3.76 -22.64 3.54
N SER A 113 -3.43 -23.25 2.40
CA SER A 113 -3.39 -22.55 1.11
C SER A 113 -4.78 -22.12 0.65
N GLU A 114 -5.80 -22.97 0.83
CA GLU A 114 -7.20 -22.67 0.53
C GLU A 114 -7.76 -21.58 1.45
N PHE A 115 -7.39 -21.61 2.74
CA PHE A 115 -7.72 -20.54 3.69
C PHE A 115 -7.10 -19.19 3.30
N LEU A 116 -5.83 -19.15 2.89
CA LEU A 116 -5.21 -17.91 2.41
C LEU A 116 -5.90 -17.41 1.13
N ALA A 117 -6.25 -18.31 0.23
CA ALA A 117 -6.93 -17.98 -1.01
C ALA A 117 -8.34 -17.42 -0.78
N SER A 118 -9.08 -17.95 0.20
CA SER A 118 -10.41 -17.44 0.58
C SER A 118 -10.37 -16.02 1.15
N MET A 119 -9.24 -15.62 1.75
CA MET A 119 -8.99 -14.23 2.15
C MET A 119 -8.56 -13.30 1.00
N GLY A 120 -8.38 -13.84 -0.21
CA GLY A 120 -7.98 -13.09 -1.40
C GLY A 120 -6.47 -13.13 -1.72
N TYR A 121 -5.64 -13.77 -0.90
CA TYR A 121 -4.22 -13.93 -1.20
C TYR A 121 -4.00 -14.95 -2.34
N ILE A 122 -2.83 -14.86 -2.97
CA ILE A 122 -2.38 -15.85 -3.96
C ILE A 122 -1.46 -16.83 -3.23
N PRO A 123 -1.92 -18.07 -2.95
CA PRO A 123 -1.09 -19.04 -2.25
C PRO A 123 0.07 -19.53 -3.14
N PRO A 124 1.17 -19.99 -2.53
CA PRO A 124 2.31 -20.55 -3.28
C PRO A 124 1.97 -21.89 -3.94
N ARG A 125 0.99 -22.62 -3.41
CA ARG A 125 0.52 -23.90 -3.96
C ARG A 125 -0.25 -23.65 -5.28
N PRO A 126 0.14 -24.27 -6.41
CA PRO A 126 -0.55 -24.10 -7.68
C PRO A 126 -1.94 -24.72 -7.66
N GLY A 127 -2.83 -24.25 -8.54
CA GLY A 127 -4.18 -24.81 -8.72
C GLY A 127 -5.23 -24.33 -7.72
N ILE A 128 -4.92 -23.37 -6.85
CA ILE A 128 -5.87 -22.76 -5.91
C ILE A 128 -6.15 -21.33 -6.36
N ALA A 129 -7.41 -21.02 -6.67
CA ALA A 129 -7.85 -19.71 -7.11
C ALA A 129 -8.00 -18.75 -5.92
N SER A 130 -7.52 -17.52 -6.06
CA SER A 130 -7.74 -16.45 -5.08
C SER A 130 -9.19 -15.97 -5.14
N ALA A 131 -9.81 -15.68 -4.01
CA ALA A 131 -11.14 -15.06 -3.98
C ALA A 131 -11.16 -13.61 -4.51
N LEU A 132 -10.01 -12.92 -4.53
CA LEU A 132 -9.90 -11.56 -5.06
C LEU A 132 -9.49 -11.53 -6.53
N TYR A 133 -8.54 -12.38 -6.94
CA TYR A 133 -7.98 -12.39 -8.30
C TYR A 133 -8.56 -13.49 -9.20
N GLY A 134 -9.27 -14.47 -8.63
CA GLY A 134 -9.73 -15.67 -9.33
C GLY A 134 -8.57 -16.62 -9.67
N ALA A 135 -8.79 -17.43 -10.70
CA ALA A 135 -7.77 -18.36 -11.23
C ALA A 135 -6.69 -17.64 -12.06
N ALA A 136 -7.03 -16.48 -12.65
CA ALA A 136 -6.10 -15.67 -13.40
C ALA A 136 -5.26 -14.82 -12.45
N LYS A 137 -3.96 -15.10 -12.37
CA LYS A 137 -3.03 -14.28 -11.58
C LYS A 137 -2.93 -12.88 -12.20
N PRO A 138 -2.81 -11.82 -11.38
CA PRO A 138 -2.54 -10.49 -11.90
C PRO A 138 -1.18 -10.45 -12.58
N LYS A 139 -1.00 -9.50 -13.49
CA LYS A 139 0.29 -9.25 -14.10
C LYS A 139 1.24 -8.68 -13.05
N PHE A 140 2.33 -9.38 -12.78
CA PHE A 140 3.38 -8.92 -11.88
C PHE A 140 4.51 -8.25 -12.65
N ILE A 141 4.95 -7.10 -12.16
CA ILE A 141 6.15 -6.44 -12.70
C ILE A 141 7.40 -7.15 -12.18
N LYS A 142 8.50 -7.14 -12.93
CA LYS A 142 9.77 -7.70 -12.47
C LYS A 142 10.36 -6.82 -11.38
N LEU A 143 10.63 -7.40 -10.20
CA LEU A 143 11.16 -6.68 -9.04
C LEU A 143 12.48 -7.29 -8.55
N ASP A 144 13.45 -6.42 -8.24
CA ASP A 144 14.65 -6.79 -7.47
C ASP A 144 14.47 -6.43 -5.98
N HIS A 145 14.04 -7.42 -5.19
CA HIS A 145 13.88 -7.24 -3.74
C HIS A 145 15.21 -7.02 -3.00
N ALA A 146 16.33 -7.53 -3.53
CA ALA A 146 17.65 -7.30 -2.94
C ALA A 146 18.09 -5.85 -3.15
N TRP A 147 17.82 -5.29 -4.33
CA TRP A 147 17.98 -3.86 -4.58
C TRP A 147 17.09 -3.04 -3.64
N ALA A 148 15.83 -3.43 -3.46
CA ALA A 148 14.91 -2.73 -2.57
C ALA A 148 15.45 -2.70 -1.12
N PHE A 149 15.95 -3.84 -0.62
CA PHE A 149 16.57 -3.92 0.71
C PHE A 149 17.77 -2.97 0.85
N LYS A 150 18.70 -3.01 -0.12
CA LYS A 150 19.91 -2.17 -0.11
C LYS A 150 19.60 -0.67 -0.24
N ASN A 151 18.56 -0.31 -1.01
CA ASN A 151 18.26 1.08 -1.36
C ASN A 151 17.15 1.72 -0.52
N LYS A 152 16.47 0.96 0.36
CA LYS A 152 15.32 1.43 1.14
C LYS A 152 15.55 2.77 1.83
N LYS A 153 16.67 2.93 2.54
CA LYS A 153 17.00 4.18 3.25
C LYS A 153 17.14 5.37 2.29
N LYS A 154 17.84 5.18 1.16
CA LYS A 154 18.05 6.21 0.13
C LYS A 154 16.72 6.63 -0.50
N VAL A 155 15.92 5.66 -0.92
CA VAL A 155 14.60 5.91 -1.55
C VAL A 155 13.67 6.65 -0.59
N VAL A 156 13.54 6.17 0.65
CA VAL A 156 12.67 6.80 1.66
C VAL A 156 13.15 8.23 1.97
N LYS A 157 14.46 8.47 2.09
CA LYS A 157 15.00 9.82 2.33
C LYS A 157 14.63 10.77 1.17
N LYS A 158 14.85 10.33 -0.08
CA LYS A 158 14.54 11.13 -1.28
C LYS A 158 13.04 11.38 -1.43
N TRP A 159 12.21 10.38 -1.16
CA TRP A 159 10.76 10.52 -1.19
C TRP A 159 10.28 11.57 -0.19
N LYS A 160 10.75 11.48 1.06
CA LYS A 160 10.40 12.45 2.11
C LYS A 160 10.81 13.87 1.75
N SER A 161 12.03 14.07 1.24
CA SER A 161 12.49 15.40 0.85
C SER A 161 11.67 16.00 -0.29
N LYS A 162 11.18 15.17 -1.21
CA LYS A 162 10.39 15.62 -2.36
C LYS A 162 8.93 15.93 -2.01
N PHE A 163 8.30 15.10 -1.18
CA PHE A 163 6.84 15.12 -1.02
C PHE A 163 6.38 15.52 0.39
N MET A 164 7.06 15.10 1.46
CA MET A 164 6.62 15.40 2.83
C MET A 164 6.93 16.83 3.28
N ILE A 165 8.07 17.38 2.87
CA ILE A 165 8.41 18.78 3.16
C ILE A 165 7.40 19.70 2.47
N LYS A 166 7.01 19.37 1.23
CA LYS A 166 5.99 20.10 0.48
C LYS A 166 4.59 19.95 1.09
N GLU A 167 4.19 18.75 1.50
CA GLU A 167 2.88 18.52 2.13
C GLU A 167 2.75 19.33 3.43
N THR A 168 3.82 19.42 4.24
CA THR A 168 3.82 20.22 5.46
C THR A 168 3.64 21.72 5.17
N ALA A 169 4.33 22.24 4.14
CA ALA A 169 4.18 23.63 3.71
C ALA A 169 2.79 23.92 3.12
N LYS A 170 2.25 22.99 2.31
CA LYS A 170 0.91 23.08 1.72
C LYS A 170 -0.18 23.03 2.80
N ALA A 171 -0.07 22.12 3.76
CA ALA A 171 -1.01 21.98 4.87
C ALA A 171 -1.04 23.25 5.74
N LYS A 172 0.13 23.82 6.04
CA LYS A 172 0.24 25.10 6.75
C LYS A 172 -0.49 26.22 5.99
N LYS A 173 -0.20 26.39 4.69
CA LYS A 173 -0.85 27.42 3.87
C LYS A 173 -2.38 27.28 3.82
N ILE A 174 -2.90 26.06 3.71
CA ILE A 174 -4.35 25.79 3.72
C ILE A 174 -4.96 26.14 5.09
N GLY A 175 -4.26 25.83 6.18
CA GLY A 175 -4.66 26.22 7.53
C GLY A 175 -4.76 27.73 7.68
N ASP A 176 -3.68 28.44 7.31
CA ASP A 176 -3.59 29.91 7.37
C ASP A 176 -4.72 30.57 6.54
N GLU A 177 -5.02 30.05 5.35
CA GLU A 177 -6.12 30.55 4.52
C GLU A 177 -7.52 30.30 5.12
N LYS A 178 -7.72 29.15 5.79
CA LYS A 178 -8.98 28.85 6.48
C LYS A 178 -9.19 29.75 7.69
N GLU A 179 -8.15 29.99 8.49
CA GLU A 179 -8.19 30.90 9.64
C GLU A 179 -8.47 32.33 9.20
N LYS A 180 -7.81 32.80 8.13
CA LYS A 180 -8.06 34.13 7.57
C LYS A 180 -9.51 34.31 7.12
N LYS A 181 -10.07 33.32 6.40
CA LYS A 181 -11.49 33.35 5.98
C LYS A 181 -12.46 33.27 7.16
N ALA A 182 -12.11 32.57 8.23
CA ALA A 182 -12.94 32.52 9.45
C ALA A 182 -12.95 33.89 10.16
N ALA A 183 -11.79 34.53 10.31
CA ALA A 183 -11.67 35.86 10.90
C ALA A 183 -12.42 36.93 10.09
N GLU A 184 -12.33 36.90 8.76
CA GLU A 184 -13.09 37.81 7.87
C GLU A 184 -14.61 37.63 8.01
N ARG A 185 -15.08 36.38 8.22
CA ARG A 185 -16.50 36.10 8.46
C ARG A 185 -16.99 36.59 9.83
N GLU A 186 -16.16 36.47 10.88
CA GLU A 186 -16.50 37.01 12.20
C GLU A 186 -16.50 38.53 12.23
N ALA A 187 -15.54 39.18 11.56
CA ALA A 187 -15.51 40.64 11.46
C ALA A 187 -16.77 41.21 10.77
N LYS A 188 -17.24 40.54 9.71
CA LYS A 188 -18.48 40.90 9.01
C LYS A 188 -19.77 40.64 9.80
N LYS A 189 -19.74 39.81 10.86
CA LYS A 189 -20.88 39.59 11.75
C LYS A 189 -20.98 40.62 12.88
N LYS A 190 -19.92 41.40 13.10
CA LYS A 190 -19.82 42.44 14.15
C LYS A 190 -20.06 43.86 13.63
N GLN A 191 -20.27 44.03 12.31
CA GLN A 191 -20.79 45.24 11.67
C GLN A 191 -22.27 45.05 11.39
#